data_AF-A0A7X6PU09-F1
#
_entry.id   AF-A0A7X6PU09-F1
#
_cell.length_a   1.000
_cell.length_b   1.000
_cell.length_c   1.000
_cell.angle_alpha   90.00
_cell.angle_beta   90.00
_cell.angle_gamma   90.00
#
_symmetry.space_group_name_H-M   'P 1'
#
loop_
_entity.id
_entity.type
_entity.pdbx_description
1 polymer ?
#
loop_
_entity_poly.entity_id
_entity_poly.type
_entity_poly.pdbx_seq_one_letter_code
_entity_poly.pdbx_strand_id
1 'polypeptide(L)'
;EKGIRIIAIGIGDENEGKRIPVTNENNERSFLKYEGQEVWSKLDADTLRKMVNVTPGGKYFNVATGTIDLGTVYRQLIAGAEKKELESETINRYEEKFQIFLSAAFFLLCIEFVLTERKKEGKNA
;
A
#
# COMPACT_ATOMS: atom_id res chain seq x y z
N GLU A 1 -0.17 4.06 12.42
CA GLU A 1 0.12 2.71 11.89
C GLU A 1 1.15 2.82 10.77
N LYS A 2 2.10 1.88 10.63
CA LYS A 2 3.32 2.06 9.81
C LYS A 2 3.13 1.90 8.28
N GLY A 3 1.91 1.77 7.78
CA GLY A 3 1.64 1.67 6.33
C GLY A 3 2.24 0.45 5.61
N ILE A 4 2.82 -0.51 6.35
CA ILE A 4 3.50 -1.67 5.76
C ILE A 4 2.46 -2.64 5.23
N ARG A 5 2.57 -3.03 3.95
CA ARG A 5 1.73 -4.03 3.30
C ARG A 5 2.40 -5.41 3.26
N ILE A 6 1.73 -6.46 3.75
CA ILE A 6 2.25 -7.84 3.77
C ILE A 6 1.72 -8.62 2.58
N ILE A 7 2.61 -9.22 1.80
CA ILE A 7 2.26 -10.15 0.72
C ILE A 7 2.93 -11.48 0.99
N ALA A 8 2.14 -12.55 0.99
CA ALA A 8 2.61 -13.90 1.22
C ALA A 8 2.45 -14.77 -0.03
N ILE A 9 3.48 -15.55 -0.35
CA ILE A 9 3.48 -16.49 -1.48
C ILE A 9 3.74 -17.88 -0.90
N GLY A 10 2.76 -18.77 -1.02
CA GLY A 10 2.87 -20.15 -0.58
C GLY A 10 3.43 -21.04 -1.69
N ILE A 11 4.51 -21.76 -1.38
CA ILE A 11 5.15 -22.72 -2.27
C ILE A 11 5.23 -24.06 -1.56
N GLY A 12 4.85 -25.12 -2.25
CA GLY A 12 4.87 -26.49 -1.73
C GLY A 12 3.50 -27.13 -1.66
N ASP A 13 3.48 -28.37 -1.22
CA ASP A 13 2.28 -29.20 -1.12
C ASP A 13 1.55 -28.90 0.19
N GLU A 14 0.27 -28.49 0.10
CA GLU A 14 -0.59 -28.16 1.24
C GLU A 14 -1.46 -29.34 1.72
N ASN A 15 -1.40 -30.49 1.05
CA ASN A 15 -2.21 -31.65 1.37
C ASN A 15 -1.37 -32.69 2.13
N GLU A 16 -0.39 -33.26 1.45
CA GLU A 16 0.43 -34.35 1.96
C GLU A 16 1.81 -33.86 2.41
N GLY A 17 2.28 -32.73 1.88
CA GLY A 17 3.66 -32.29 2.06
C GLY A 17 4.65 -33.16 1.27
N LYS A 18 5.96 -32.92 1.47
CA LYS A 18 7.05 -33.68 0.83
C LYS A 18 8.20 -33.90 1.80
N ARG A 19 8.92 -35.01 1.60
CA ARG A 19 10.19 -35.30 2.29
C ARG A 19 11.29 -34.39 1.76
N ILE A 20 12.22 -34.02 2.64
CA ILE A 20 13.33 -33.13 2.29
C ILE A 20 14.51 -33.98 1.80
N PRO A 21 14.90 -33.92 0.51
CA PRO A 21 16.04 -34.68 0.01
C PRO A 21 17.35 -34.07 0.53
N VAL A 22 18.27 -34.93 0.96
CA VAL A 22 19.63 -34.56 1.37
C VAL A 22 20.64 -35.50 0.73
N THR A 23 21.81 -34.98 0.38
CA THR A 23 22.93 -35.79 -0.11
C THR A 23 23.78 -36.19 1.10
N ASN A 24 24.03 -37.49 1.28
CA ASN A 24 24.88 -37.98 2.38
C ASN A 24 26.38 -37.84 2.03
N GLU A 25 27.25 -38.15 3.00
CA GLU A 25 28.71 -38.10 2.84
C GLU A 25 29.23 -39.06 1.75
N ASN A 26 28.47 -40.11 1.44
CA ASN A 26 28.76 -41.08 0.38
C ASN A 26 28.21 -40.67 -0.99
N ASN A 27 27.71 -39.43 -1.12
CA ASN A 27 27.13 -38.87 -2.33
C ASN A 27 25.84 -39.58 -2.80
N GLU A 28 25.16 -40.30 -1.90
CA GLU A 28 23.89 -40.95 -2.14
C GLU A 28 22.72 -40.03 -1.76
N ARG A 29 21.63 -40.13 -2.51
CA ARG A 29 20.42 -39.36 -2.25
C ARG A 29 19.61 -40.05 -1.15
N SER A 30 19.42 -39.36 -0.04
CA SER A 30 18.59 -39.81 1.08
C SER A 30 17.58 -38.73 1.48
N PHE A 31 16.76 -38.99 2.50
CA PHE A 31 15.82 -38.01 3.05
C PHE A 31 16.27 -37.59 4.45
N LEU A 32 16.03 -36.32 4.78
CA LEU A 32 16.33 -35.77 6.09
C LEU A 32 15.62 -36.58 7.18
N LYS A 33 16.38 -36.96 8.21
CA LYS A 33 15.84 -37.65 9.39
C LYS A 33 16.08 -36.83 10.65
N TYR A 34 15.11 -36.84 11.55
CA TYR A 34 15.20 -36.33 12.90
C TYR A 34 14.79 -37.46 13.85
N GLU A 35 15.61 -37.77 14.84
CA GLU A 35 15.38 -38.87 15.79
C GLU A 35 15.05 -40.23 15.12
N GLY A 36 15.70 -40.49 13.98
CA GLY A 36 15.51 -41.73 13.21
C GLY A 36 14.28 -41.76 12.30
N GLN A 37 13.41 -40.74 12.33
CA GLN A 37 12.21 -40.62 11.50
C GLN A 37 12.42 -39.62 10.35
N GLU A 38 11.86 -39.91 9.17
CA GLU A 38 11.93 -39.00 8.03
C GLU A 38 11.10 -37.74 8.26
N VAL A 39 11.69 -36.58 7.96
CA VAL A 39 11.04 -35.27 8.13
C VAL A 39 10.19 -34.95 6.91
N TRP A 40 8.94 -34.55 7.18
CA TRP A 40 7.99 -34.08 6.18
C TRP A 40 7.77 -32.57 6.33
N SER A 41 7.91 -31.85 5.22
CA SER A 41 7.60 -30.43 5.12
C SER A 41 6.30 -30.22 4.37
N LYS A 42 5.42 -29.38 4.90
CA LYS A 42 4.08 -29.12 4.37
C LYS A 42 3.81 -27.61 4.35
N LEU A 43 3.18 -27.13 3.27
CA LEU A 43 2.77 -25.74 3.16
C LEU A 43 1.62 -25.45 4.12
N ASP A 44 1.83 -24.50 5.03
CA ASP A 44 0.78 -23.96 5.91
C ASP A 44 0.17 -22.69 5.30
N ALA A 45 -0.77 -22.89 4.37
CA ALA A 45 -1.47 -21.80 3.70
C ALA A 45 -2.35 -20.97 4.65
N ASP A 46 -2.88 -21.58 5.72
CA ASP A 46 -3.79 -20.91 6.64
C ASP A 46 -3.07 -19.89 7.51
N THR A 47 -1.86 -20.22 7.98
CA THR A 47 -1.02 -19.27 8.69
C THR A 47 -0.63 -18.10 7.80
N LEU A 48 -0.27 -18.33 6.53
CA LEU A 48 0.03 -17.26 5.58
C LEU A 48 -1.18 -16.36 5.31
N ARG A 49 -2.39 -16.92 5.17
CA ARG A 49 -3.64 -16.15 5.05
C ARG A 49 -3.90 -15.28 6.29
N LYS A 50 -3.71 -15.82 7.49
CA LYS A 50 -3.85 -15.06 8.73
C LYS A 50 -2.87 -13.89 8.80
N MET A 51 -1.61 -14.12 8.40
CA MET A 51 -0.58 -13.07 8.40
C MET A 51 -0.91 -11.93 7.45
N VAL A 52 -1.41 -12.18 6.24
CA VAL A 52 -1.74 -11.09 5.30
C VAL A 52 -2.98 -10.31 5.73
N ASN A 53 -3.89 -10.94 6.48
CA ASN A 53 -5.13 -10.30 6.95
C ASN A 53 -4.91 -9.30 8.10
N VAL A 54 -3.73 -9.30 8.75
CA VAL A 54 -3.41 -8.30 9.80
C VAL A 54 -3.12 -6.92 9.23
N THR A 55 -3.06 -6.80 7.89
CA THR A 55 -2.59 -5.61 7.20
C THR A 55 -3.55 -5.20 6.08
N PRO A 56 -3.94 -3.91 6.00
CA PRO A 56 -4.76 -3.41 4.90
C PRO A 56 -4.10 -3.67 3.53
N GLY A 57 -4.85 -4.28 2.62
CA GLY A 57 -4.35 -4.60 1.28
C GLY A 57 -3.34 -5.75 1.22
N GLY A 58 -3.18 -6.52 2.30
CA GLY A 58 -2.40 -7.74 2.27
C GLY A 58 -2.98 -8.79 1.32
N LYS A 59 -2.13 -9.60 0.70
CA LYS A 59 -2.55 -10.58 -0.30
C LYS A 59 -1.77 -11.88 -0.19
N TYR A 60 -2.48 -13.00 -0.25
CA TYR A 60 -1.90 -14.34 -0.30
C TYR A 60 -2.04 -14.95 -1.70
N PHE A 61 -0.98 -15.60 -2.17
CA PHE A 61 -0.96 -16.35 -3.41
C PHE A 61 -0.51 -17.78 -3.15
N ASN A 62 -1.33 -18.76 -3.54
CA ASN A 62 -0.95 -20.16 -3.52
C ASN A 62 -0.40 -20.54 -4.90
N VAL A 63 0.88 -20.90 -4.97
CA VAL A 63 1.48 -21.40 -6.21
C VAL A 63 1.72 -22.91 -6.17
N ALA A 64 1.55 -23.52 -4.99
CA ALA A 64 1.76 -24.95 -4.76
C ALA A 64 3.10 -25.43 -5.36
N THR A 65 3.07 -26.40 -6.27
CA THR A 65 4.25 -26.96 -6.96
C THR A 65 4.45 -26.41 -8.38
N GLY A 66 3.71 -25.38 -8.78
CA GLY A 66 3.78 -24.78 -10.12
C GLY A 66 4.99 -23.85 -10.30
N THR A 67 5.30 -23.51 -11.56
CA THR A 67 6.27 -22.47 -11.89
C THR A 67 5.71 -21.09 -11.62
N ILE A 68 6.42 -20.29 -10.81
CA ILE A 68 6.05 -18.90 -10.54
C ILE A 68 6.74 -18.01 -11.57
N ASP A 69 5.98 -17.23 -12.33
CA ASP A 69 6.52 -16.00 -12.91
C ASP A 69 6.50 -14.89 -11.84
N LEU A 70 7.50 -14.94 -10.95
CA LEU A 70 7.68 -13.95 -9.89
C LEU A 70 7.77 -12.54 -10.48
N GLY A 71 8.30 -12.39 -11.69
CA GLY A 71 8.41 -11.10 -12.37
C GLY A 71 7.04 -10.49 -12.65
N THR A 72 6.09 -11.29 -13.12
CA THR A 72 4.72 -10.79 -13.39
C THR A 72 3.95 -10.53 -12.11
N VAL A 73 4.10 -11.38 -11.09
CA VAL A 73 3.50 -11.16 -9.76
C VAL A 73 4.04 -9.87 -9.14
N TYR A 74 5.35 -9.64 -9.17
CA TYR A 74 6.00 -8.43 -8.66
C TYR A 74 5.54 -7.18 -9.43
N ARG A 75 5.48 -7.23 -10.76
CA ARG A 75 4.99 -6.13 -11.61
C ARG A 75 3.55 -5.76 -11.30
N GLN A 76 2.63 -6.72 -11.19
CA GLN A 76 1.23 -6.45 -10.86
C GLN A 76 1.06 -5.85 -9.46
N LEU A 77 1.84 -6.33 -8.49
CA LEU A 77 1.70 -5.95 -7.09
C LEU A 77 2.32 -4.60 -6.77
N ILE A 78 3.42 -4.24 -7.42
CA ILE A 78 4.14 -2.98 -7.17
C ILE A 78 3.59 -1.87 -8.05
N ALA A 79 3.37 -2.10 -9.35
CA ALA A 79 2.87 -1.07 -10.25
C ALA A 79 1.47 -0.57 -9.85
N GLY A 80 0.62 -1.46 -9.30
CA GLY A 80 -0.69 -1.06 -8.78
C GLY A 80 -0.64 -0.36 -7.41
N ALA A 81 0.42 -0.60 -6.62
CA ALA A 81 0.55 -0.04 -5.27
C ALA A 81 1.15 1.36 -5.29
N GLU A 82 2.21 1.56 -6.07
CA GLU A 82 2.85 2.85 -6.28
C GLU A 82 1.82 3.86 -6.84
N LYS A 83 0.97 3.41 -7.78
CA LYS A 83 -0.12 4.23 -8.32
C LYS A 83 -1.18 4.61 -7.28
N LYS A 84 -1.48 3.72 -6.31
CA LYS A 84 -2.45 3.97 -5.24
C LYS A 84 -1.88 4.82 -4.10
N GLU A 85 -0.59 4.70 -3.78
CA GLU A 85 0.09 5.65 -2.89
C GLU A 85 0.18 7.03 -3.54
N LEU A 86 0.45 7.15 -4.84
CA LEU A 86 0.40 8.42 -5.57
C LEU A 86 -1.01 9.03 -5.62
N GLU A 87 -2.07 8.21 -5.73
CA GLU A 87 -3.46 8.67 -5.62
C GLU A 87 -3.87 8.97 -4.16
N SER A 88 -3.28 8.34 -3.16
CA SER A 88 -3.52 8.65 -1.74
C SER A 88 -2.70 9.86 -1.26
N GLU A 89 -1.56 10.13 -1.90
CA GLU A 89 -0.96 11.45 -2.05
C GLU A 89 -1.72 12.29 -3.10
N THR A 90 -3.05 12.15 -3.18
CA THR A 90 -3.88 13.29 -3.60
C THR A 90 -3.62 14.37 -2.58
N ILE A 91 -2.61 15.17 -2.93
CA ILE A 91 -2.30 16.52 -2.52
C ILE A 91 -3.54 17.06 -1.83
N ASN A 92 -3.52 17.13 -0.49
CA ASN A 92 -4.30 18.12 0.22
C ASN A 92 -3.75 19.47 -0.25
N ARG A 93 -4.09 19.84 -1.49
CA ARG A 93 -3.82 21.15 -2.02
C ARG A 93 -4.86 21.97 -1.31
N TYR A 94 -4.44 22.55 -0.20
CA TYR A 94 -5.22 23.57 0.47
C TYR A 94 -5.47 24.62 -0.60
N GLU A 95 -6.67 24.60 -1.20
CA GLU A 95 -7.07 25.68 -2.08
C GLU A 95 -7.12 26.91 -1.20
N GLU A 96 -6.16 27.78 -1.43
CA GLU A 96 -5.99 29.02 -0.72
C GLU A 96 -7.18 29.94 -1.06
N LYS A 97 -8.30 29.77 -0.33
CA LYS A 97 -9.53 30.57 -0.50
C LYS A 97 -9.37 32.03 -0.07
N PHE A 98 -8.15 32.50 0.27
CA PHE A 98 -7.91 33.90 0.64
C PHE A 98 -8.25 34.86 -0.50
N GLN A 99 -8.21 34.41 -1.76
CA GLN A 99 -8.52 35.25 -2.92
C GLN A 99 -9.96 35.80 -2.88
N ILE A 100 -10.93 35.01 -2.42
CA ILE A 100 -12.33 35.47 -2.29
C ILE A 100 -12.42 36.58 -1.24
N PHE A 101 -11.75 36.41 -0.10
CA PHE A 101 -11.70 37.43 0.96
C PHE A 101 -10.95 38.68 0.52
N LEU A 102 -9.85 38.52 -0.23
CA LEU A 102 -9.06 39.62 -0.77
C LEU A 102 -9.84 40.41 -1.83
N SER A 103 -10.52 39.73 -2.76
CA SER A 103 -11.39 40.37 -3.74
C SER A 103 -12.57 41.08 -3.09
N ALA A 104 -13.18 40.49 -2.06
CA ALA A 104 -14.25 41.15 -1.30
C ALA A 104 -13.76 42.43 -0.59
N ALA A 105 -12.60 42.37 0.06
CA ALA A 105 -11.99 43.54 0.72
C ALA A 105 -11.63 44.64 -0.29
N PHE A 106 -11.04 44.27 -1.43
CA PHE A 106 -10.72 45.21 -2.50
C PHE A 106 -11.97 45.89 -3.07
N PHE A 107 -13.04 45.12 -3.30
CA PHE A 107 -14.31 45.67 -3.79
C PHE A 107 -14.95 46.65 -2.81
N LEU A 108 -14.96 46.33 -1.51
CA LEU A 108 -15.44 47.24 -0.46
C LEU A 108 -14.63 48.54 -0.42
N LEU A 109 -13.31 48.46 -0.58
CA LEU A 109 -12.43 49.63 -0.61
C LEU A 109 -12.69 50.53 -1.83
N CYS A 110 -12.95 49.93 -3.01
CA CYS A 110 -13.38 50.70 -4.18
C CYS A 110 -14.73 51.40 -3.96
N ILE A 111 -15.70 50.72 -3.33
CA ILE A 111 -16.99 51.32 -2.98
C ILE A 111 -16.80 52.48 -2.00
N GLU A 112 -15.97 52.32 -0.97
CA GLU A 112 -15.66 53.39 -0.02
C GLU A 112 -15.09 54.61 -0.72
N PHE A 113 -14.15 54.42 -1.66
CA PHE A 113 -13.54 55.52 -2.40
C PHE A 113 -14.60 56.31 -3.21
N VAL A 114 -15.47 55.61 -3.93
CA VAL A 114 -16.57 56.21 -4.72
C VAL A 114 -17.63 56.89 -3.83
N LEU A 115 -17.93 56.33 -2.66
CA LEU A 115 -18.88 56.93 -1.71
C LEU A 115 -18.28 58.13 -0.95
N THR A 116 -16.97 58.12 -0.68
CA THR A 116 -16.26 59.20 0.01
C THR A 116 -16.21 60.47 -0.83
N GLU A 117 -16.06 60.35 -2.16
CA GLU A 117 -16.17 61.50 -3.06
C GLU A 117 -17.57 62.13 -3.03
N ARG A 118 -18.63 61.34 -2.87
CA ARG A 118 -20.02 61.86 -2.78
C ARG A 118 -20.36 62.51 -1.42
N LYS A 119 -19.61 62.23 -0.35
CA LYS A 119 -19.89 62.78 0.99
C LYS A 119 -19.15 64.08 1.28
N LYS A 120 -18.34 64.61 0.36
CA LYS A 120 -17.65 65.89 0.54
C LYS A 120 -18.48 67.13 0.18
N GLU A 121 -19.72 66.96 -0.28
CA GLU A 121 -20.65 68.07 -0.58
C GLU A 121 -21.73 68.33 0.50
N GLY A 122 -21.59 67.75 1.71
CA GLY A 122 -22.61 67.93 2.74
C GLY A 122 -22.13 67.82 4.17
N LYS A 123 -21.25 68.74 4.61
CA LYS A 123 -21.15 69.16 6.02
C LYS A 123 -20.33 70.46 6.14
N ASN A 124 -20.97 71.58 5.81
CA ASN A 124 -20.74 72.85 6.49
C ASN A 124 -21.83 72.99 7.55
N ALA A 125 -21.44 72.89 8.82
CA ALA A 125 -22.09 73.51 9.98
C ALA A 125 -21.12 73.37 11.17
#